data_AF-A0A7C2TY19-F1
#
_entry.id   AF-A0A7C2TY19-F1
#
_cell.length_a   1.000
_cell.length_b   1.000
_cell.length_c   1.000
_cell.angle_alpha   90.00
_cell.angle_beta   90.00
_cell.angle_gamma   90.00
#
_symmetry.space_group_name_H-M   'P 1'
#
loop_
_entity.id
_entity.type
_entity.pdbx_description
1 polymer ?
#
loop_
_entity_poly.entity_id
_entity_poly.type
_entity_poly.pdbx_seq_one_letter_code
_entity_poly.pdbx_strand_id
1 'polypeptide(L)'
;MKIDLLHLKQEQDHTCVPACIRIVLRCLGHDFSEPDIGVACKTTSLGTELDDAVQGVSSMGFKAIKLKDATFDDIIRFVESHHPLIVFLSVNQLPYGGQAGMHAVVVNGFEKNDVSFVDPERGEEIVLTLGTFLKAWQARRCLGLVIEPL
;
A
#
# COMPACT_ATOMS: atom_id res chain seq x y z
N MET A 1 -16.95 5.34 -1.68
CA MET A 1 -16.13 6.53 -1.35
C MET A 1 -14.74 6.34 -1.93
N LYS A 2 -14.02 7.42 -2.24
CA LYS A 2 -12.70 7.35 -2.86
C LYS A 2 -11.85 8.58 -2.52
N ILE A 3 -10.56 8.35 -2.30
CA ILE A 3 -9.50 9.35 -2.15
C ILE A 3 -8.78 9.47 -3.49
N ASP A 4 -8.59 10.68 -3.97
CA ASP A 4 -7.81 10.93 -5.18
C ASP A 4 -6.31 10.80 -4.87
N LEU A 5 -5.62 9.91 -5.57
CA LEU A 5 -4.21 9.62 -5.36
C LEU A 5 -3.44 9.76 -6.66
N LEU A 6 -2.16 10.14 -6.56
CA LEU A 6 -1.26 10.09 -7.70
C LEU A 6 -0.98 8.63 -8.09
N HIS A 7 -1.10 8.32 -9.39
CA HIS A 7 -0.76 7.01 -9.92
C HIS A 7 0.73 6.96 -10.27
N LEU A 8 1.57 6.74 -9.26
CA LEU A 8 3.02 6.71 -9.43
C LEU A 8 3.50 5.28 -9.65
N LYS A 9 4.28 5.06 -10.71
CA LYS A 9 4.95 3.78 -10.96
C LYS A 9 6.22 3.68 -10.11
N GLN A 10 6.46 2.50 -9.52
CA GLN A 10 7.72 2.18 -8.85
C GLN A 10 8.90 2.28 -9.83
N GLU A 11 10.02 2.79 -9.35
CA GLU A 11 11.21 3.03 -10.16
C GLU A 11 12.02 1.74 -10.37
N GLN A 12 11.89 0.76 -9.47
CA GLN A 12 12.58 -0.54 -9.56
C GLN A 12 11.65 -1.70 -9.17
N ASP A 13 11.86 -2.89 -9.72
CA ASP A 13 10.98 -4.06 -9.53
C ASP A 13 10.75 -4.48 -8.06
N HIS A 14 11.65 -4.12 -7.15
CA HIS A 14 11.60 -4.48 -5.72
C HIS A 14 11.18 -3.33 -4.78
N THR A 15 10.71 -2.21 -5.33
CA THR A 15 10.44 -0.96 -4.58
C THR A 15 8.96 -0.66 -4.40
N CYS A 16 8.07 -1.66 -4.53
CA CYS A 16 6.62 -1.45 -4.37
C CYS A 16 6.22 -0.83 -3.02
N VAL A 17 6.92 -1.17 -1.93
CA VAL A 17 6.69 -0.58 -0.60
C VAL A 17 7.12 0.90 -0.56
N PRO A 18 8.37 1.29 -0.90
CA PRO A 18 8.75 2.69 -1.06
C PRO A 18 7.83 3.51 -1.97
N ALA A 19 7.41 2.93 -3.11
CA ALA A 19 6.51 3.59 -4.04
C ALA A 19 5.12 3.85 -3.42
N CYS A 20 4.56 2.88 -2.69
CA CYS A 20 3.32 3.06 -1.93
C CYS A 20 3.45 4.15 -0.87
N ILE A 21 4.55 4.15 -0.10
CA ILE A 21 4.84 5.20 0.89
C ILE A 21 4.91 6.55 0.20
N ARG A 22 5.59 6.67 -0.95
CA ARG A 22 5.67 7.91 -1.74
C ARG A 22 4.27 8.41 -2.13
N ILE A 23 3.40 7.54 -2.63
CA ILE A 23 2.02 7.90 -3.00
C ILE A 23 1.26 8.44 -1.77
N VAL A 24 1.35 7.76 -0.63
CA VAL A 24 0.67 8.18 0.61
C VAL A 24 1.22 9.50 1.13
N LEU A 25 2.55 9.68 1.18
CA LEU A 25 3.17 10.94 1.61
C LEU A 25 2.83 12.10 0.69
N ARG A 26 2.73 11.86 -0.63
CA ARG A 26 2.23 12.87 -1.59
C ARG A 26 0.80 13.27 -1.31
N CYS A 27 -0.07 12.32 -0.95
CA CYS A 27 -1.44 12.61 -0.51
C CYS A 27 -1.47 13.47 0.76
N LEU A 28 -0.49 13.28 1.65
CA LEU A 28 -0.31 14.08 2.87
C LEU A 28 0.40 15.43 2.62
N GLY A 29 0.74 15.77 1.38
CA GLY A 29 1.39 17.03 1.02
C GLY A 29 2.91 17.06 1.16
N HIS A 30 3.54 15.90 1.30
CA HIS A 30 5.00 15.77 1.44
C HIS A 30 5.62 15.11 0.21
N ASP A 31 6.72 15.68 -0.29
CA ASP A 31 7.45 15.16 -1.45
C ASP A 31 8.75 14.52 -1.01
N PHE A 32 8.78 13.19 -1.06
CA PHE A 32 9.97 12.38 -0.80
C PHE A 32 10.26 11.54 -2.04
N SER A 33 11.54 11.42 -2.40
CA SER A 33 11.95 10.56 -3.50
C SER A 33 11.82 9.08 -3.11
N GLU A 34 11.54 8.21 -4.08
CA GLU A 34 11.48 6.77 -3.83
C GLU A 34 12.82 6.19 -3.35
N PRO A 35 13.98 6.63 -3.85
CA PRO A 35 15.28 6.24 -3.30
C PRO A 35 15.48 6.65 -1.84
N ASP A 36 15.10 7.87 -1.44
CA ASP A 36 15.27 8.32 -0.05
C ASP A 36 14.38 7.51 0.91
N ILE A 37 13.14 7.21 0.48
CA ILE A 37 12.23 6.33 1.22
C ILE A 37 12.81 4.92 1.30
N GLY A 38 13.38 4.41 0.20
CA GLY A 38 14.01 3.10 0.15
C GLY A 38 15.20 2.99 1.12
N VAL A 39 16.03 4.03 1.22
CA VAL A 39 17.12 4.09 2.20
C VAL A 39 16.57 4.07 3.62
N ALA A 40 15.57 4.92 3.92
CA ALA A 40 14.94 4.97 5.24
C ALA A 40 14.32 3.62 5.64
N CYS A 41 13.68 2.93 4.69
CA CYS A 41 13.03 1.63 4.89
C CYS A 41 13.96 0.43 4.69
N LYS A 42 15.27 0.65 4.50
CA LYS A 42 16.29 -0.40 4.28
C LYS A 42 15.91 -1.38 3.15
N THR A 43 15.29 -0.86 2.10
CA THR A 43 14.88 -1.65 0.93
C THR A 43 16.10 -2.32 0.28
N THR A 44 15.96 -3.59 -0.04
CA THR A 44 16.99 -4.38 -0.74
C THR A 44 16.43 -4.91 -2.07
N SER A 45 17.26 -5.58 -2.87
CA SER A 45 16.80 -6.26 -4.09
C SER A 45 15.74 -7.34 -3.86
N LEU A 46 15.52 -7.78 -2.62
CA LEU A 46 14.46 -8.72 -2.23
C LEU A 46 13.15 -8.02 -1.84
N GLY A 47 13.15 -6.70 -1.72
CA GLY A 47 12.02 -5.90 -1.27
C GLY A 47 12.28 -5.20 0.06
N THR A 48 11.18 -4.87 0.73
CA THR A 48 11.17 -4.15 2.01
C THR A 48 10.37 -4.93 3.03
N GLU A 49 10.98 -5.21 4.18
CA GLU A 49 10.29 -5.83 5.30
C GLU A 49 9.35 -4.83 5.98
N LEU A 50 8.18 -5.28 6.41
CA LEU A 50 7.15 -4.40 6.98
C LEU A 50 7.62 -3.68 8.25
N ASP A 51 8.44 -4.33 9.08
CA ASP A 51 8.98 -3.70 10.29
C ASP A 51 10.04 -2.63 9.98
N ASP A 52 10.80 -2.79 8.89
CA ASP A 52 11.72 -1.77 8.42
C ASP A 52 10.97 -0.61 7.74
N ALA A 53 9.87 -0.87 7.03
CA ALA A 53 8.99 0.19 6.51
C ALA A 53 8.40 1.06 7.63
N VAL A 54 7.92 0.43 8.71
CA VAL A 54 7.40 1.15 9.90
C VAL A 54 8.49 2.02 10.53
N GLN A 55 9.69 1.48 10.72
CA GLN A 55 10.83 2.23 11.27
C GLN A 55 11.25 3.37 10.34
N GLY A 56 11.33 3.12 9.03
CA GLY A 56 11.72 4.10 8.02
C GLY A 56 10.78 5.29 8.00
N VAL A 57 9.47 5.04 7.87
CA VAL A 57 8.43 6.09 7.93
C VAL A 57 8.50 6.85 9.26
N SER A 58 8.74 6.16 10.38
CA SER A 58 8.88 6.81 11.69
C SER A 58 10.10 7.74 11.76
N SER A 59 11.23 7.31 11.20
CA SER A 59 12.46 8.12 11.15
C SER A 59 12.34 9.36 10.26
N MET A 60 11.38 9.36 9.33
CA MET A 60 11.04 10.50 8.48
C MET A 60 10.10 11.51 9.14
N GLY A 61 9.69 11.27 10.39
CA GLY A 61 8.84 12.20 11.15
C GLY A 61 7.33 11.98 10.96
N PHE A 62 6.93 10.76 10.62
CA PHE A 62 5.51 10.37 10.54
C PHE A 62 5.19 9.27 11.55
N LYS A 63 3.92 9.12 11.90
CA LYS A 63 3.47 7.95 12.65
C LYS A 63 3.14 6.82 11.67
N ALA A 64 3.71 5.64 11.90
CA ALA A 64 3.48 4.44 11.11
C ALA A 64 2.74 3.39 11.94
N ILE A 65 1.54 3.00 11.50
CA ILE A 65 0.71 2.01 12.19
C ILE A 65 0.66 0.73 11.36
N LYS A 66 1.30 -0.32 11.87
CA LYS A 66 1.20 -1.66 11.31
C LYS A 66 -0.17 -2.26 11.62
N LEU A 67 -0.89 -2.67 10.59
CA LEU A 67 -2.12 -3.44 10.71
C LEU A 67 -1.84 -4.92 10.50
N LYS A 68 -2.50 -5.77 11.29
CA LYS A 68 -2.44 -7.21 11.19
C LYS A 68 -3.82 -7.79 11.47
N ASP A 69 -4.19 -8.81 10.69
CA ASP A 69 -5.51 -9.44 10.77
C ASP A 69 -6.65 -8.38 10.66
N ALA A 70 -6.41 -7.33 9.86
CA ALA A 70 -7.37 -6.25 9.63
C ALA A 70 -8.58 -6.73 8.82
N THR A 71 -9.64 -5.94 8.88
CA THR A 71 -10.94 -6.24 8.27
C THR A 71 -11.26 -5.31 7.11
N PHE A 72 -12.29 -5.65 6.34
CA PHE A 72 -12.82 -4.73 5.34
C PHE A 72 -13.43 -3.47 5.99
N ASP A 73 -13.98 -3.59 7.20
CA ASP A 73 -14.49 -2.44 7.95
C ASP A 73 -13.36 -1.48 8.35
N ASP A 74 -12.14 -1.98 8.59
CA ASP A 74 -10.96 -1.12 8.79
C ASP A 74 -10.64 -0.31 7.53
N ILE A 75 -10.71 -0.94 6.34
CA ILE A 75 -10.55 -0.23 5.05
C ILE A 75 -11.59 0.88 4.92
N ILE A 76 -12.87 0.56 5.16
CA ILE A 76 -13.96 1.52 5.10
C ILE A 76 -13.66 2.70 6.02
N ARG A 77 -13.34 2.44 7.29
CA ARG A 77 -13.07 3.47 8.29
C ARG A 77 -11.90 4.39 7.87
N PHE A 78 -10.79 3.83 7.39
CA PHE A 78 -9.63 4.63 6.98
C PHE A 78 -9.93 5.46 5.73
N VAL A 79 -10.54 4.86 4.71
CA VAL A 79 -10.92 5.57 3.48
C VAL A 79 -11.92 6.69 3.77
N GLU A 80 -12.94 6.44 4.60
CA GLU A 80 -13.91 7.46 5.01
C GLU A 80 -13.27 8.62 5.80
N SER A 81 -12.22 8.31 6.55
CA SER A 81 -11.43 9.30 7.28
C SER A 81 -10.34 9.96 6.42
N HIS A 82 -10.35 9.78 5.09
CA HIS A 82 -9.35 10.31 4.15
C HIS A 82 -7.91 9.85 4.46
N HIS A 83 -7.75 8.63 4.98
CA HIS A 83 -6.45 8.00 5.20
C HIS A 83 -6.28 6.83 4.23
N PRO A 84 -5.44 6.96 3.19
CA PRO A 84 -5.12 5.86 2.30
C PRO A 84 -4.42 4.73 3.07
N LEU A 85 -4.70 3.48 2.70
CA LEU A 85 -4.14 2.31 3.36
C LEU A 85 -3.19 1.57 2.42
N ILE A 86 -1.94 1.38 2.84
CA ILE A 86 -1.03 0.46 2.15
C ILE A 86 -1.39 -0.96 2.58
N VAL A 87 -1.64 -1.87 1.64
CA VAL A 87 -1.96 -3.28 1.91
C VAL A 87 -1.02 -4.21 1.17
N PHE A 88 -0.85 -5.42 1.71
CA PHE A 88 0.02 -6.44 1.14
C PHE A 88 -0.81 -7.57 0.54
N LEU A 89 -0.72 -7.77 -0.77
CA LEU A 89 -1.49 -8.75 -1.51
C LEU A 89 -0.62 -9.94 -1.93
N SER A 90 -1.22 -11.12 -2.05
CA SER A 90 -0.58 -12.25 -2.71
C SER A 90 -0.76 -12.16 -4.22
N VAL A 91 0.34 -11.98 -4.95
CA VAL A 91 0.33 -11.74 -6.41
C VAL A 91 -0.41 -12.85 -7.16
N ASN A 92 -0.20 -14.12 -6.81
CA ASN A 92 -0.85 -15.26 -7.45
C ASN A 92 -2.38 -15.35 -7.24
N GLN A 93 -2.96 -14.47 -6.42
CA GLN A 93 -4.42 -14.36 -6.25
C GLN A 93 -5.01 -13.19 -7.06
N LEU A 94 -4.16 -12.34 -7.66
CA LEU A 94 -4.60 -11.25 -8.51
C LEU A 94 -4.93 -11.77 -9.92
N PRO A 95 -5.98 -11.28 -10.59
CA PRO A 95 -6.36 -11.73 -11.94
C PRO A 95 -5.26 -11.51 -12.99
N TYR A 96 -4.41 -10.52 -12.76
CA TYR A 96 -3.29 -10.14 -13.63
C TYR A 96 -1.93 -10.55 -13.04
N GLY A 97 -1.92 -11.29 -11.94
CA GLY A 97 -0.70 -11.67 -11.24
C GLY A 97 0.01 -12.85 -11.89
N GLY A 98 1.32 -12.92 -11.69
CA GLY A 98 2.18 -14.00 -12.15
C GLY A 98 2.60 -14.94 -11.04
N GLN A 99 3.91 -15.05 -10.85
CA GLN A 99 4.51 -15.94 -9.84
C GLN A 99 4.10 -15.56 -8.42
N ALA A 100 4.12 -16.54 -7.52
CA ALA A 100 3.81 -16.31 -6.12
C ALA A 100 4.78 -15.31 -5.50
N GLY A 101 4.22 -14.25 -4.93
CA GLY A 101 4.98 -13.13 -4.36
C GLY A 101 4.09 -12.27 -3.49
N MET A 102 4.71 -11.42 -2.67
CA MET A 102 4.02 -10.38 -1.94
C MET A 102 4.17 -9.08 -2.72
N HIS A 103 3.09 -8.30 -2.78
CA HIS A 103 3.09 -7.00 -3.44
C HIS A 103 2.36 -5.97 -2.59
N ALA A 104 2.85 -4.74 -2.58
CA ALA A 104 2.23 -3.64 -1.85
C ALA A 104 1.44 -2.75 -2.82
N VAL A 105 0.23 -2.36 -2.41
CA VAL A 105 -0.64 -1.43 -3.15
C VAL A 105 -1.28 -0.43 -2.19
N VAL A 106 -1.80 0.69 -2.70
CA VAL A 106 -2.46 1.72 -1.88
C VAL A 106 -3.97 1.70 -2.11
N VAL A 107 -4.74 1.16 -1.17
CA VAL A 107 -6.20 1.22 -1.19
C VAL A 107 -6.65 2.65 -1.00
N ASN A 108 -7.44 3.13 -1.96
CA ASN A 108 -7.93 4.50 -1.99
C ASN A 108 -9.45 4.60 -2.04
N GLY A 109 -10.17 3.50 -2.25
CA GLY A 109 -11.61 3.57 -2.39
C GLY A 109 -12.32 2.24 -2.30
N PHE A 110 -13.63 2.34 -2.16
CA PHE A 110 -14.56 1.23 -2.24
C PHE A 110 -15.90 1.71 -2.81
N GLU A 111 -16.57 0.86 -3.57
CA GLU A 111 -17.93 1.10 -4.04
C GLU A 111 -18.71 -0.21 -4.06
N LYS A 112 -19.81 -0.28 -3.30
CA LYS A 112 -20.66 -1.48 -3.19
C LYS A 112 -19.84 -2.73 -2.84
N ASN A 113 -19.51 -3.53 -3.85
CA ASN A 113 -18.76 -4.78 -3.75
C ASN A 113 -17.40 -4.71 -4.44
N ASP A 114 -16.86 -3.52 -4.68
CA ASP A 114 -15.57 -3.31 -5.33
C ASP A 114 -14.62 -2.51 -4.42
N VAL A 115 -13.32 -2.80 -4.55
CA VAL A 115 -12.22 -2.09 -3.89
C VAL A 115 -11.33 -1.51 -4.97
N SER A 116 -11.00 -0.21 -4.85
CA SER A 116 -10.03 0.46 -5.71
C SER A 116 -8.71 0.67 -4.98
N PHE A 117 -7.61 0.51 -5.70
CA PHE A 117 -6.27 0.77 -5.19
C PHE A 117 -5.32 1.20 -6.31
N VAL A 118 -4.32 1.98 -5.96
CA VAL A 118 -3.19 2.30 -6.85
C VAL A 118 -2.15 1.20 -6.75
N ASP A 119 -1.82 0.61 -7.89
CA ASP A 119 -0.79 -0.42 -8.02
C ASP A 119 0.52 0.21 -8.54
N PRO A 120 1.57 0.32 -7.71
CA PRO A 120 2.81 0.97 -8.11
C PRO A 120 3.58 0.17 -9.17
N GLU A 121 3.36 -1.13 -9.34
CA GLU A 121 4.03 -1.90 -10.40
C GLU A 121 3.54 -1.43 -11.78
N ARG A 122 2.28 -1.02 -11.85
CA ARG A 122 1.62 -0.57 -13.07
C ARG A 122 1.64 0.95 -13.22
N GLY A 123 1.67 1.69 -12.11
CA GLY A 123 1.43 3.13 -12.12
C GLY A 123 0.00 3.45 -12.52
N GLU A 124 -0.95 2.60 -12.12
CA GLU A 124 -2.35 2.67 -12.50
C GLU A 124 -3.24 2.43 -11.29
N GLU A 125 -4.46 2.93 -11.33
CA GLU A 125 -5.50 2.47 -10.43
C GLU A 125 -6.16 1.20 -10.97
N ILE A 126 -6.38 0.27 -10.06
CA ILE A 126 -7.04 -1.01 -10.32
C ILE A 126 -8.28 -1.10 -9.46
N VAL A 127 -9.34 -1.68 -10.04
CA VAL A 127 -10.58 -2.01 -9.33
C VAL A 127 -10.77 -3.51 -9.36
N LEU A 128 -10.97 -4.11 -8.19
CA LEU A 128 -11.28 -5.53 -8.04
C LEU A 128 -12.59 -5.71 -7.29
N THR A 129 -13.29 -6.81 -7.57
CA THR A 129 -14.37 -7.24 -6.69
C THR A 129 -13.83 -7.51 -5.29
N LEU A 130 -14.64 -7.23 -4.27
CA LEU A 130 -14.32 -7.42 -2.87
C LEU A 130 -13.88 -8.86 -2.60
N GLY A 131 -14.56 -9.85 -3.19
CA GLY A 131 -14.18 -11.25 -3.04
C GLY A 131 -12.77 -11.55 -3.57
N THR A 132 -12.42 -11.01 -4.74
CA THR A 132 -11.08 -11.16 -5.32
C THR A 132 -10.02 -10.47 -4.46
N PHE A 133 -10.29 -9.23 -4.06
CA PHE A 133 -9.38 -8.45 -3.21
C PHE A 133 -9.13 -9.15 -1.86
N LEU A 134 -10.21 -9.54 -1.16
CA LEU A 134 -10.12 -10.21 0.14
C LEU A 134 -9.34 -11.53 0.05
N LYS A 135 -9.54 -12.32 -1.02
CA LYS A 135 -8.77 -13.54 -1.23
C LYS A 135 -7.27 -13.26 -1.31
N ALA A 136 -6.86 -12.22 -2.03
CA ALA A 136 -5.46 -11.83 -2.16
C ALA A 136 -4.88 -11.26 -0.86
N TRP A 137 -5.66 -10.49 -0.11
CA TRP A 137 -5.24 -9.85 1.13
C TRP A 137 -5.19 -10.82 2.31
N GLN A 138 -6.17 -11.73 2.44
CA GLN A 138 -6.21 -12.77 3.47
C GLN A 138 -5.06 -13.76 3.35
N ALA A 139 -4.60 -14.06 2.13
CA ALA A 139 -3.40 -14.87 1.90
C ALA A 139 -2.13 -14.25 2.52
N ARG A 140 -2.17 -12.95 2.85
CA ARG A 140 -1.13 -12.20 3.57
C ARG A 140 -1.59 -11.77 4.96
N ARG A 141 -2.58 -12.46 5.56
CA ARG A 141 -3.12 -12.16 6.89
C ARG A 141 -3.63 -10.74 7.07
N CYS A 142 -4.20 -10.18 6.00
CA CYS A 142 -4.75 -8.83 5.99
C CYS A 142 -3.74 -7.79 6.54
N LEU A 143 -2.48 -7.91 6.15
CA LEU A 143 -1.42 -6.99 6.54
C LEU A 143 -1.61 -5.63 5.86
N GLY A 144 -1.31 -4.57 6.61
CA GLY A 144 -1.30 -3.22 6.06
C GLY A 144 -0.46 -2.25 6.87
N LEU A 145 -0.33 -1.05 6.35
CA LEU A 145 0.39 0.07 6.94
C LEU A 145 -0.42 1.35 6.70
N VAL A 146 -0.68 2.08 7.78
CA VAL A 146 -1.24 3.44 7.75
C VAL A 146 -0.14 4.42 8.13
N ILE A 147 -0.10 5.56 7.45
CA ILE A 147 0.83 6.65 7.72
C ILE A 147 0.01 7.88 8.12
N GLU A 148 0.34 8.47 9.26
CA GLU A 148 -0.30 9.68 9.79
C GLU A 148 0.75 10.76 10.03
N PRO A 149 0.42 12.05 9.83
CA PRO A 149 1.22 13.15 10.36
C PRO A 149 1.36 13.06 11.90
N LEU A 150 2.48 13.57 12.44
CA LEU A 150 2.68 13.71 13.89
C LEU A 150 1.91 14.90 14.49
#